data_AF-A0A7Y0L4V8-F1
#
_entry.id   AF-A0A7Y0L4V8-F1
#
_cell.length_a   1.000
_cell.length_b   1.000
_cell.length_c   1.000
_cell.angle_alpha   90.00
_cell.angle_beta   90.00
_cell.angle_gamma   90.00
#
_symmetry.space_group_name_H-M   'P 1'
#
loop_
_entity.id
_entity.type
_entity.pdbx_description
1 polymer ?
#
loop_
_entity_poly.entity_id
_entity_poly.type
_entity_poly.pdbx_seq_one_letter_code
_entity_poly.pdbx_strand_id
1 'polypeptide(L)'
;MSDHRHKRLVALARIVTAHPGTQLSLTDLSRELSVAKSTLSEDLLLIKDALESHGLGYIDSQVGAAGGVTFRPALDVGRIRTHLKHFVEELTNPDRMTPDGFLYVTDLLFSPERIDVMGSLLAERFRPIGVDYVATVETRGIPLALACARALMVDMVLMRRDNRLSEGSSLSINYLSGSSRRVQSMSLARRAPVRGGRILFVDDFMQAGGTARAAQDLLGDFGAHVVGVGVLVAMRAPKKKLVDDYSAILEWDRDGEGPGVVAPTDWVQRLVEWEDDSE
;
A
#
# COMPACT_ATOMS: atom_id res chain seq x y z
N MET A 1 18.85 -37.98 -11.47
CA MET A 1 17.51 -37.53 -11.88
C MET A 1 16.81 -36.64 -10.84
N SER A 2 16.82 -36.96 -9.53
CA SER A 2 16.15 -36.12 -8.51
C SER A 2 16.80 -34.75 -8.29
N ASP A 3 18.13 -34.64 -8.35
CA ASP A 3 18.86 -33.37 -8.13
C ASP A 3 18.45 -32.25 -9.11
N HIS A 4 18.21 -32.60 -10.38
CA HIS A 4 17.74 -31.63 -11.39
C HIS A 4 16.31 -31.14 -11.14
N ARG A 5 15.44 -31.97 -10.53
CA ARG A 5 14.08 -31.55 -10.18
C ARG A 5 14.08 -30.60 -9.00
N HIS A 6 14.85 -30.89 -7.94
CA HIS A 6 14.93 -30.02 -6.76
C HIS A 6 15.46 -28.62 -7.12
N LYS A 7 16.54 -28.55 -7.90
CA LYS A 7 17.09 -27.26 -8.39
C LYS A 7 16.06 -26.49 -9.20
N ARG A 8 15.30 -27.17 -10.06
CA ARG A 8 14.24 -26.56 -10.86
C ARG A 8 13.07 -26.07 -10.02
N LEU A 9 12.63 -26.84 -9.02
CA LEU A 9 11.57 -26.41 -8.09
C LEU A 9 11.96 -25.14 -7.35
N VAL A 10 13.20 -25.06 -6.83
CA VAL A 10 13.72 -23.86 -6.17
C VAL A 10 13.75 -22.67 -7.13
N ALA A 11 14.27 -22.85 -8.34
CA ALA A 11 14.32 -21.79 -9.35
C ALA A 11 12.92 -21.32 -9.75
N LEU A 12 12.01 -22.25 -10.03
CA LEU A 12 10.64 -21.95 -10.44
C LEU A 12 9.86 -21.26 -9.32
N ALA A 13 9.99 -21.71 -8.07
CA ALA A 13 9.39 -21.05 -6.92
C ALA A 13 9.91 -19.61 -6.78
N ARG A 14 11.22 -19.40 -6.95
CA ARG A 14 11.80 -18.05 -6.90
C ARG A 14 11.29 -17.16 -8.03
N ILE A 15 11.21 -17.66 -9.27
CA ILE A 15 10.73 -16.89 -10.43
C ILE A 15 9.27 -16.48 -10.26
N VAL A 16 8.42 -17.42 -9.85
CA VAL A 16 6.98 -17.20 -9.65
C VAL A 16 6.73 -16.20 -8.52
N THR A 17 7.43 -16.35 -7.39
CA THR A 17 7.28 -15.45 -6.24
C THR A 17 7.97 -14.08 -6.42
N ALA A 18 8.93 -13.96 -7.35
CA ALA A 18 9.58 -12.69 -7.68
C ALA A 18 8.65 -11.68 -8.36
N HIS A 19 7.58 -12.16 -9.00
CA HIS A 19 6.70 -11.36 -9.86
C HIS A 19 5.24 -11.50 -9.42
N PRO A 20 4.89 -11.09 -8.19
CA PRO A 20 3.51 -11.15 -7.71
C PRO A 20 2.60 -10.34 -8.64
N GLY A 21 1.42 -10.89 -8.96
CA GLY A 21 0.40 -10.24 -9.80
C GLY A 21 0.66 -10.28 -11.29
N THR A 22 1.87 -10.65 -11.71
CA THR A 22 2.21 -10.78 -13.13
C THR A 22 1.84 -12.19 -13.61
N GLN A 23 1.11 -12.25 -14.72
CA GLN A 23 0.84 -13.50 -15.40
C GLN A 23 2.10 -13.98 -16.14
N LEU A 24 2.70 -15.07 -15.65
CA LEU A 24 3.86 -15.70 -16.24
C LEU A 24 3.43 -16.79 -17.24
N SER A 25 3.87 -16.64 -18.49
CA SER A 25 3.60 -17.59 -19.57
C SER A 25 4.33 -18.92 -19.32
N LEU A 26 3.58 -20.03 -19.32
CA LEU A 26 4.17 -21.37 -19.23
C LEU A 26 5.07 -21.69 -20.42
N THR A 27 4.83 -21.07 -21.58
CA THR A 27 5.68 -21.22 -22.77
C THR A 27 7.04 -20.60 -22.57
N ASP A 28 7.09 -19.42 -21.97
CA ASP A 28 8.35 -18.70 -21.77
C ASP A 28 9.15 -19.33 -20.63
N LEU A 29 8.49 -19.73 -19.54
CA LEU A 29 9.11 -20.50 -18.45
C LEU A 29 9.67 -21.84 -18.94
N SER A 30 8.96 -22.53 -19.83
CA SER A 30 9.41 -23.79 -20.45
C SER A 30 10.69 -23.61 -21.26
N ARG A 31 10.77 -22.50 -22.01
CA ARG A 31 11.95 -22.14 -22.80
C ARG A 31 13.13 -21.76 -21.90
N GLU A 32 12.88 -20.92 -20.89
CA GLU A 32 13.89 -20.42 -19.96
C GLU A 32 14.53 -21.56 -19.14
N LEU A 33 13.70 -22.45 -18.60
CA LEU A 33 14.14 -23.57 -17.76
C LEU A 33 14.49 -24.83 -18.56
N SER A 34 14.37 -24.79 -19.90
CA SER A 34 14.65 -25.90 -20.82
C SER A 34 13.95 -27.23 -20.42
N VAL A 35 12.66 -27.15 -20.08
CA VAL A 35 11.84 -28.30 -19.68
C VAL A 35 10.47 -28.28 -20.34
N ALA A 36 9.86 -29.45 -20.52
CA ALA A 36 8.52 -29.56 -21.09
C ALA A 36 7.46 -28.84 -20.23
N LYS A 37 6.44 -28.28 -20.88
CA LYS A 37 5.31 -27.62 -20.20
C LYS A 37 4.60 -28.55 -19.21
N SER A 38 4.43 -29.83 -19.54
CA SER A 38 3.82 -30.82 -18.63
C SER A 38 4.62 -30.97 -17.34
N THR A 39 5.95 -31.03 -17.44
CA THR A 39 6.85 -31.09 -16.28
C THR A 39 6.76 -29.82 -15.42
N LEU A 40 6.67 -28.64 -16.04
CA LEU A 40 6.47 -27.40 -15.29
C LEU A 40 5.11 -27.36 -14.59
N SER A 41 4.04 -27.81 -15.24
CA SER A 41 2.71 -27.87 -14.62
C SER A 41 2.70 -28.76 -13.39
N GLU A 42 3.35 -29.92 -13.43
CA GLU A 42 3.51 -30.79 -12.25
C GLU A 42 4.31 -30.11 -11.14
N ASP A 43 5.41 -29.45 -11.48
CA ASP A 43 6.24 -28.74 -10.50
C ASP A 43 5.51 -27.52 -9.89
N LEU A 44 4.69 -26.82 -10.68
CA LEU A 44 3.85 -25.71 -10.21
C LEU A 44 2.76 -26.18 -9.26
N LEU A 45 2.19 -27.37 -9.47
CA LEU A 45 1.24 -27.96 -8.52
C LEU A 45 1.90 -28.22 -7.16
N LEU A 46 3.14 -28.72 -7.15
CA LEU A 46 3.90 -28.92 -5.91
C LEU A 46 4.24 -27.60 -5.22
N ILE A 47 4.65 -26.59 -5.98
CA ILE A 47 4.95 -25.26 -5.42
C ILE A 47 3.68 -24.60 -4.89
N LYS A 48 2.56 -24.71 -5.62
CA LYS A 48 1.26 -24.20 -5.18
C LYS A 48 0.86 -24.81 -3.84
N ASP A 49 0.89 -26.14 -3.75
CA ASP A 49 0.56 -26.87 -2.52
C ASP A 49 1.46 -26.44 -1.35
N ALA A 50 2.78 -26.32 -1.59
CA ALA A 50 3.72 -25.86 -0.56
C ALA A 50 3.47 -24.41 -0.12
N LEU A 51 3.16 -23.49 -1.04
CA LEU A 51 2.89 -22.10 -0.67
C LEU A 51 1.57 -21.94 0.07
N GLU A 52 0.52 -22.65 -0.36
CA GLU A 52 -0.81 -22.54 0.23
C GLU A 52 -0.88 -23.21 1.60
N SER A 53 -0.29 -24.41 1.75
CA SER A 53 -0.27 -25.14 3.04
C SER A 53 0.54 -24.43 4.13
N HIS A 54 1.50 -23.60 3.76
CA HIS A 54 2.29 -22.78 4.68
C HIS A 54 1.81 -21.32 4.77
N GLY A 55 0.69 -20.96 4.12
CA GLY A 55 0.16 -19.59 4.16
C GLY A 55 1.09 -18.54 3.57
N LEU A 56 1.94 -18.90 2.61
CA LEU A 56 2.90 -18.01 1.94
C LEU A 56 2.30 -17.31 0.71
N GLY A 57 1.23 -17.87 0.15
CA GLY A 57 0.49 -17.28 -0.96
C GLY A 57 -0.24 -18.31 -1.81
N TYR A 58 -0.81 -17.82 -2.89
CA TYR A 58 -1.66 -18.57 -3.80
C TYR A 58 -1.10 -18.52 -5.22
N ILE A 59 -1.21 -19.63 -5.94
CA ILE A 59 -0.90 -19.68 -7.38
C ILE A 59 -2.19 -19.95 -8.16
N ASP A 60 -2.58 -18.96 -8.95
CA ASP A 60 -3.72 -19.04 -9.86
C ASP A 60 -3.23 -19.42 -11.26
N SER A 61 -3.86 -20.43 -11.87
CA SER A 61 -3.52 -20.93 -13.20
C SER A 61 -4.62 -20.61 -14.19
N GLN A 62 -4.26 -20.01 -15.33
CA GLN A 62 -5.18 -19.80 -16.44
C GLN A 62 -4.86 -20.76 -17.58
N VAL A 63 -5.87 -21.48 -18.07
CA VAL A 63 -5.74 -22.47 -19.14
C VAL A 63 -5.88 -21.80 -20.51
N GLY A 64 -5.06 -22.19 -21.50
CA GLY A 64 -5.16 -21.73 -22.89
C GLY A 64 -3.81 -21.38 -23.52
N ALA A 65 -3.80 -21.03 -24.81
CA ALA A 65 -2.58 -20.68 -25.55
C ALA A 65 -1.89 -19.40 -25.01
N ALA A 66 -2.67 -18.47 -24.46
CA ALA A 66 -2.20 -17.28 -23.74
C ALA A 66 -2.23 -17.46 -22.21
N GLY A 67 -2.44 -18.70 -21.73
CA GLY A 67 -2.53 -19.02 -20.32
C GLY A 67 -1.18 -18.93 -19.60
N GLY A 68 -1.23 -18.97 -18.27
CA GLY A 68 -0.07 -18.77 -17.43
C GLY A 68 -0.36 -19.02 -15.97
N VAL A 69 0.61 -18.68 -15.12
CA VAL A 69 0.47 -18.69 -13.67
C VAL A 69 0.68 -17.30 -13.09
N THR A 70 -0.13 -16.96 -12.09
CA THR A 70 -0.02 -15.71 -11.35
C THR A 70 0.13 -16.02 -9.87
N PHE A 71 1.14 -15.43 -9.24
CA PHE A 71 1.33 -15.56 -7.79
C PHE A 71 0.68 -14.40 -7.06
N ARG A 72 0.00 -14.70 -5.95
CA ARG A 72 -0.51 -13.71 -5.00
C ARG A 72 0.03 -14.03 -3.61
N PRO A 73 0.82 -13.13 -3.00
CA PRO A 73 1.24 -13.30 -1.62
C PRO A 73 0.04 -13.41 -0.68
N ALA A 74 0.11 -14.29 0.31
CA ALA A 74 -0.89 -14.35 1.36
C ALA A 74 -0.66 -13.21 2.37
N LEU A 75 -1.74 -12.80 3.03
CA LEU A 75 -1.67 -11.83 4.10
C LEU A 75 -1.25 -12.53 5.40
N ASP A 76 -0.08 -12.17 5.93
CA ASP A 76 0.37 -12.66 7.24
C ASP A 76 -0.25 -11.81 8.36
N VAL A 77 -1.44 -12.22 8.80
CA VAL A 77 -2.22 -11.52 9.82
C VAL A 77 -1.47 -11.44 11.15
N GLY A 78 -0.74 -12.50 11.53
CA GLY A 78 0.07 -12.55 12.75
C GLY A 78 1.18 -11.51 12.72
N ARG A 79 1.93 -11.45 11.62
CA ARG A 79 2.96 -10.42 11.41
C ARG A 79 2.37 -9.01 11.42
N ILE A 80 1.24 -8.79 10.76
CA ILE A 80 0.56 -7.48 10.79
C ILE A 80 0.20 -7.09 12.21
N ARG A 81 -0.40 -7.99 12.99
CA ARG A 81 -0.76 -7.76 14.39
C ARG A 81 0.47 -7.37 15.22
N THR A 82 1.57 -8.11 15.10
CA THR A 82 2.83 -7.80 15.80
C THR A 82 3.37 -6.42 15.46
N HIS A 83 3.45 -6.07 14.17
CA HIS A 83 3.92 -4.74 13.78
C HIS A 83 2.95 -3.64 14.24
N LEU A 84 1.62 -3.85 14.16
CA LEU A 84 0.64 -2.89 14.67
C LEU A 84 0.80 -2.62 16.17
N LYS A 85 1.02 -3.65 16.99
CA LYS A 85 1.32 -3.49 18.43
C LYS A 85 2.54 -2.58 18.63
N HIS A 86 3.64 -2.83 17.92
CA HIS A 86 4.82 -1.96 18.00
C HIS A 86 4.56 -0.53 17.51
N PHE A 87 3.78 -0.34 16.44
CA PHE A 87 3.39 1.00 16.02
C PHE A 87 2.59 1.72 17.10
N VAL A 88 1.60 1.06 17.71
CA VAL A 88 0.76 1.63 18.78
C VAL A 88 1.60 1.97 20.01
N GLU A 89 2.43 1.05 20.48
CA GLU A 89 3.35 1.25 21.61
C GLU A 89 4.26 2.45 21.37
N GLU A 90 4.92 2.50 20.22
CA GLU A 90 5.83 3.59 19.90
C GLU A 90 5.10 4.92 19.74
N LEU A 91 3.98 4.95 19.01
CA LEU A 91 3.21 6.16 18.75
C LEU A 91 2.48 6.72 19.97
N THR A 92 2.25 5.89 20.99
CA THR A 92 1.68 6.34 22.28
C THR A 92 2.74 6.96 23.20
N ASN A 93 4.04 6.79 22.89
CA ASN A 93 5.12 7.37 23.68
C ASN A 93 5.04 8.93 23.67
N PRO A 94 4.96 9.59 24.84
CA PRO A 94 4.94 11.06 24.95
C PRO A 94 6.10 11.77 24.23
N ASP A 95 7.28 11.15 24.15
CA ASP A 95 8.46 11.73 23.50
C ASP A 95 8.30 11.93 21.98
N ARG A 96 7.28 11.31 21.38
CA ARG A 96 6.95 11.53 19.97
C ARG A 96 6.14 12.79 19.71
N MET A 97 5.70 13.50 20.75
CA MET A 97 5.03 14.77 20.58
C MET A 97 6.02 15.86 20.20
N THR A 98 5.80 16.47 19.03
CA THR A 98 6.58 17.65 18.64
C THR A 98 6.12 18.89 19.43
N PRO A 99 6.97 19.93 19.53
CA PRO A 99 6.59 21.20 20.17
C PRO A 99 5.33 21.84 19.57
N ASP A 100 5.09 21.61 18.27
CA ASP A 100 3.92 22.10 17.55
C ASP A 100 2.66 21.23 17.78
N GLY A 101 2.75 20.19 18.62
CA GLY A 101 1.65 19.31 18.97
C GLY A 101 1.28 18.31 17.88
N PHE A 102 2.23 17.90 17.05
CA PHE A 102 2.08 16.81 16.08
C PHE A 102 2.74 15.53 16.57
N LEU A 103 2.22 14.40 16.11
CA LEU A 103 2.83 13.11 16.35
C LEU A 103 3.99 12.87 15.37
N TYR A 104 5.18 12.59 15.91
CA TYR A 104 6.36 12.27 15.11
C TYR A 104 6.32 10.80 14.66
N VAL A 105 5.98 10.61 13.38
CA VAL A 105 5.84 9.30 12.71
C VAL A 105 6.98 8.97 11.74
N THR A 106 7.92 9.91 11.54
CA THR A 106 8.82 9.92 10.37
C THR A 106 9.78 8.73 10.33
N ASP A 107 10.39 8.37 11.46
CA ASP A 107 11.29 7.23 11.60
C ASP A 107 10.58 5.90 11.30
N LEU A 108 9.31 5.77 11.71
CA LEU A 108 8.50 4.59 11.43
C LEU A 108 8.19 4.43 9.94
N LEU A 109 7.91 5.55 9.26
CA LEU A 109 7.64 5.57 7.81
C LEU A 109 8.86 5.14 6.97
N PHE A 110 10.07 5.39 7.47
CA PHE A 110 11.32 5.08 6.76
C PHE A 110 11.93 3.73 7.16
N SER A 111 11.21 2.89 7.90
CA SER A 111 11.58 1.50 8.16
C SER A 111 10.90 0.58 7.13
N PRO A 112 11.64 0.01 6.15
CA PRO A 112 11.04 -0.83 5.11
C PRO A 112 10.27 -2.02 5.66
N GLU A 113 10.85 -2.72 6.65
CA GLU A 113 10.23 -3.89 7.28
C GLU A 113 8.85 -3.57 7.87
N ARG A 114 8.72 -2.39 8.47
CA ARG A 114 7.51 -1.90 9.13
C ARG A 114 6.50 -1.38 8.12
N ILE A 115 6.94 -0.54 7.18
CA ILE A 115 6.05 0.14 6.24
C ILE A 115 5.51 -0.81 5.17
N ASP A 116 6.25 -1.86 4.82
CA ASP A 116 5.82 -2.89 3.88
C ASP A 116 4.56 -3.62 4.37
N VAL A 117 4.50 -3.86 5.68
CA VAL A 117 3.37 -4.50 6.34
C VAL A 117 2.16 -3.57 6.36
N MET A 118 2.36 -2.28 6.64
CA MET A 118 1.29 -1.27 6.60
C MET A 118 0.76 -1.05 5.18
N GLY A 119 1.64 -1.04 4.17
CA GLY A 119 1.26 -0.94 2.77
C GLY A 119 0.46 -2.16 2.29
N SER A 120 0.84 -3.36 2.73
CA SER A 120 0.11 -4.61 2.45
C SER A 120 -1.28 -4.61 3.08
N LEU A 121 -1.40 -4.08 4.30
CA LEU A 121 -2.66 -3.93 5.01
C LEU A 121 -3.63 -2.96 4.27
N LEU A 122 -3.14 -1.81 3.80
CA LEU A 122 -3.94 -0.92 2.94
C LEU A 122 -4.30 -1.59 1.62
N ALA A 123 -3.35 -2.27 0.98
CA ALA A 123 -3.60 -2.97 -0.27
C ALA A 123 -4.76 -3.97 -0.13
N GLU A 124 -4.81 -4.74 0.97
CA GLU A 124 -5.92 -5.66 1.23
C GLU A 124 -7.27 -4.94 1.32
N ARG A 125 -7.33 -3.80 2.01
CA ARG A 125 -8.54 -2.99 2.13
C ARG A 125 -9.08 -2.53 0.77
N PHE A 126 -8.19 -2.16 -0.15
CA PHE A 126 -8.57 -1.56 -1.44
C PHE A 126 -8.56 -2.53 -2.63
N ARG A 127 -8.01 -3.74 -2.48
CA ARG A 127 -7.96 -4.75 -3.55
C ARG A 127 -9.34 -5.08 -4.15
N PRO A 128 -10.42 -5.29 -3.36
CA PRO A 128 -11.73 -5.60 -3.92
C PRO A 128 -12.34 -4.46 -4.74
N ILE A 129 -11.88 -3.22 -4.53
CA ILE A 129 -12.40 -2.03 -5.23
C ILE A 129 -11.81 -1.95 -6.64
N GLY A 130 -10.63 -2.54 -6.89
CA GLY A 130 -9.89 -2.40 -8.13
C GLY A 130 -9.23 -1.03 -8.24
N VAL A 131 -7.90 -1.03 -8.27
CA VAL A 131 -7.03 0.17 -8.33
C VAL A 131 -6.12 0.00 -9.53
N ASP A 132 -5.94 1.05 -10.33
CA ASP A 132 -5.02 1.06 -11.48
C ASP A 132 -3.69 1.74 -11.12
N TYR A 133 -3.73 2.73 -10.23
CA TYR A 133 -2.55 3.45 -9.73
C TYR A 133 -2.71 3.84 -8.27
N VAL A 134 -1.59 3.90 -7.54
CA VAL A 134 -1.53 4.56 -6.24
C VAL A 134 -0.95 5.97 -6.42
N ALA A 135 -1.60 6.99 -5.86
CA ALA A 135 -1.08 8.35 -5.87
C ALA A 135 -0.72 8.82 -4.46
N THR A 136 0.29 9.68 -4.35
CA THR A 136 0.64 10.36 -3.09
C THR A 136 1.24 11.73 -3.39
N VAL A 137 1.33 12.59 -2.38
CA VAL A 137 2.08 13.85 -2.45
C VAL A 137 3.37 13.72 -1.67
N GLU A 138 4.44 14.36 -2.16
CA GLU A 138 5.70 14.38 -1.42
C GLU A 138 5.55 14.98 0.00
N THR A 139 6.33 14.55 1.00
CA THR A 139 7.43 13.57 0.92
C THR A 139 7.17 12.34 1.78
N ARG A 140 6.51 12.51 2.94
CA ARG A 140 6.40 11.48 3.98
C ARG A 140 5.46 10.33 3.62
N GLY A 141 4.43 10.57 2.82
CA GLY A 141 3.53 9.52 2.32
C GLY A 141 4.18 8.56 1.32
N ILE A 142 5.34 8.90 0.72
CA ILE A 142 5.98 8.13 -0.36
C ILE A 142 6.27 6.67 0.03
N PRO A 143 6.90 6.36 1.19
CA PRO A 143 7.21 4.97 1.53
C PRO A 143 5.96 4.11 1.67
N LEU A 144 4.90 4.63 2.31
CA LEU A 144 3.63 3.93 2.47
C LEU A 144 2.93 3.71 1.13
N ALA A 145 2.87 4.75 0.30
CA ALA A 145 2.27 4.69 -1.02
C ALA A 145 2.99 3.67 -1.92
N LEU A 146 4.33 3.65 -1.90
CA LEU A 146 5.13 2.70 -2.66
C LEU A 146 4.91 1.27 -2.17
N ALA A 147 4.91 1.04 -0.85
CA ALA A 147 4.61 -0.26 -0.27
C ALA A 147 3.21 -0.75 -0.65
N CYS A 148 2.21 0.13 -0.61
CA CYS A 148 0.84 -0.16 -1.01
C CYS A 148 0.73 -0.47 -2.52
N ALA A 149 1.36 0.35 -3.37
CA ALA A 149 1.40 0.14 -4.82
C ALA A 149 2.01 -1.21 -5.19
N ARG A 150 3.12 -1.57 -4.54
CA ARG A 150 3.78 -2.87 -4.73
C ARG A 150 2.90 -4.03 -4.28
N ALA A 151 2.19 -3.90 -3.16
CA ALA A 151 1.28 -4.94 -2.69
C ALA A 151 0.02 -5.07 -3.57
N LEU A 152 -0.51 -3.95 -4.09
CA LEU A 152 -1.60 -3.93 -5.07
C LEU A 152 -1.14 -4.40 -6.47
N MET A 153 0.16 -4.38 -6.73
CA MET A 153 0.81 -4.75 -7.99
C MET A 153 0.44 -3.77 -9.11
N VAL A 154 0.49 -2.47 -8.77
CA VAL A 154 0.17 -1.34 -9.65
C VAL A 154 1.27 -0.29 -9.59
N ASP A 155 1.30 0.59 -10.60
CA ASP A 155 2.25 1.70 -10.62
C ASP A 155 1.86 2.81 -9.64
N MET A 156 2.84 3.62 -9.25
CA MET A 156 2.65 4.79 -8.39
C MET A 156 2.80 6.09 -9.17
N VAL A 157 1.96 7.08 -8.85
CA VAL A 157 2.03 8.45 -9.36
C VAL A 157 2.35 9.41 -8.22
N LEU A 158 3.39 10.23 -8.40
CA LEU A 158 3.85 11.17 -7.39
C LEU A 158 3.42 12.60 -7.73
N MET A 159 2.72 13.24 -6.80
CA MET A 159 2.37 14.65 -6.84
C MET A 159 3.43 15.46 -6.09
N ARG A 160 3.72 16.67 -6.57
CA ARG A 160 4.75 17.56 -6.01
C ARG A 160 4.12 18.71 -5.23
N ARG A 161 4.84 19.26 -4.26
CA ARG A 161 4.43 20.51 -3.60
C ARG A 161 4.76 21.73 -4.46
N ASP A 162 5.88 21.64 -5.17
CA ASP A 162 6.36 22.71 -6.05
C ASP A 162 6.62 22.19 -7.46
N ASN A 163 6.40 23.04 -8.46
CA ASN A 163 6.69 22.71 -9.85
C ASN A 163 8.21 22.56 -10.06
N ARG A 164 8.65 21.46 -10.68
CA ARG A 164 10.05 21.24 -11.05
C ARG A 164 10.21 21.25 -12.55
N LEU A 165 11.16 22.05 -13.06
CA LEU A 165 11.47 22.14 -14.50
C LEU A 165 11.75 20.77 -15.14
N SER A 166 12.35 19.85 -14.39
CA SER A 166 12.63 18.47 -14.83
C SER A 166 11.38 17.66 -15.18
N GLU A 167 10.21 18.05 -14.67
CA GLU A 167 8.95 17.33 -14.90
C GLU A 167 8.18 17.82 -16.13
N GLY A 168 8.57 18.95 -16.71
CA GLY A 168 7.93 19.55 -17.89
C GLY A 168 6.67 20.34 -17.52
N SER A 169 5.69 20.38 -18.42
CA SER A 169 4.42 21.07 -18.16
C SER A 169 3.63 20.35 -17.07
N SER A 170 3.15 21.12 -16.08
CA SER A 170 2.35 20.64 -14.96
C SER A 170 1.08 21.47 -14.79
N LEU A 171 0.11 20.90 -14.10
CA LEU A 171 -1.03 21.63 -13.53
C LEU A 171 -0.80 21.74 -12.02
N SER A 172 -1.09 22.90 -11.45
CA SER A 172 -0.90 23.18 -10.02
C SER A 172 -2.18 23.73 -9.41
N ILE A 173 -2.45 23.36 -8.17
CA ILE A 173 -3.55 23.88 -7.35
C ILE A 173 -3.01 24.34 -6.00
N ASN A 174 -3.75 25.25 -5.35
CA ASN A 174 -3.46 25.68 -3.98
C ASN A 174 -4.54 25.15 -3.04
N TYR A 175 -4.16 24.74 -1.84
CA TYR A 175 -5.07 24.20 -0.85
C TYR A 175 -4.64 24.57 0.57
N LEU A 176 -5.58 24.52 1.53
CA LEU A 176 -5.27 24.70 2.94
C LEU A 176 -4.87 23.37 3.56
N SER A 177 -3.63 23.31 4.02
CA SER A 177 -3.10 22.14 4.71
C SER A 177 -3.60 22.11 6.16
N GLY A 178 -4.20 20.99 6.56
CA GLY A 178 -4.71 20.81 7.92
C GLY A 178 -3.61 20.90 8.98
N SER A 179 -2.44 20.32 8.68
CA SER A 179 -1.29 20.30 9.60
C SER A 179 -0.62 21.66 9.73
N SER A 180 -0.34 22.35 8.63
CA SER A 180 0.38 23.63 8.70
C SER A 180 -0.50 24.86 8.89
N ARG A 181 -1.83 24.74 8.71
CA ARG A 181 -2.78 25.87 8.59
C ARG A 181 -2.33 26.95 7.59
N ARG A 182 -1.47 26.57 6.63
CA ARG A 182 -0.94 27.43 5.56
C ARG A 182 -1.48 26.97 4.22
N VAL A 183 -1.50 27.91 3.28
CA VAL A 183 -1.71 27.59 1.87
C VAL A 183 -0.50 26.81 1.38
N GLN A 184 -0.74 25.62 0.85
CA GLN A 184 0.25 24.78 0.20
C GLN A 184 -0.14 24.63 -1.28
N SER A 185 0.86 24.40 -2.11
CA SER A 185 0.67 24.06 -3.52
C SER A 185 0.78 22.54 -3.70
N MET A 186 0.08 22.03 -4.70
CA MET A 186 0.23 20.66 -5.20
C MET A 186 0.23 20.70 -6.73
N SER A 187 1.12 19.95 -7.37
CA SER A 187 1.22 19.90 -8.82
C SER A 187 1.44 18.47 -9.34
N LEU A 188 0.97 18.24 -10.57
CA LEU A 188 1.12 16.99 -11.29
C LEU A 188 1.54 17.27 -12.73
N ALA A 189 2.51 16.52 -13.24
CA ALA A 189 2.97 16.64 -14.62
C ALA A 189 1.87 16.21 -15.59
N ARG A 190 1.65 16.97 -16.68
CA ARG A 190 0.60 16.69 -17.70
C ARG A 190 0.74 15.32 -18.38
N ARG A 191 1.93 14.74 -18.35
CA ARG A 191 2.25 13.40 -18.88
C ARG A 191 1.95 12.26 -17.91
N ALA A 192 1.47 12.53 -16.70
CA ALA A 192 1.13 11.50 -15.73
C ALA A 192 0.05 10.55 -16.30
N PRO A 193 0.22 9.23 -16.20
CA PRO A 193 -0.65 8.25 -16.86
C PRO A 193 -1.96 7.99 -16.08
N VAL A 194 -2.64 9.04 -15.61
CA VAL A 194 -3.79 8.88 -14.68
C VAL A 194 -5.16 8.98 -15.35
N ARG A 195 -5.23 9.42 -16.61
CA ARG A 195 -6.51 9.70 -17.28
C ARG A 195 -7.38 8.45 -17.40
N GLY A 196 -8.61 8.52 -16.89
CA GLY A 196 -9.56 7.40 -16.82
C GLY A 196 -9.22 6.34 -15.78
N GLY A 197 -8.08 6.46 -15.10
CA GLY A 197 -7.60 5.49 -14.13
C GLY A 197 -8.29 5.59 -12.78
N ARG A 198 -8.41 4.45 -12.10
CA ARG A 198 -8.90 4.30 -10.73
C ARG A 198 -7.73 4.49 -9.77
N ILE A 199 -7.72 5.59 -9.05
CA ILE A 199 -6.59 6.01 -8.22
C ILE A 199 -6.90 5.79 -6.74
N LEU A 200 -6.00 5.09 -6.03
CA LEU A 200 -5.98 5.12 -4.57
C LEU A 200 -5.03 6.23 -4.12
N PHE A 201 -5.53 7.25 -3.42
CA PHE A 201 -4.66 8.26 -2.83
C PHE A 201 -4.16 7.78 -1.46
N VAL A 202 -2.85 7.82 -1.22
CA VAL A 202 -2.21 7.36 0.02
C VAL A 202 -1.41 8.49 0.67
N ASP A 203 -1.57 8.69 1.98
CA ASP A 203 -0.82 9.71 2.74
C ASP A 203 -0.39 9.18 4.12
N ASP A 204 0.62 9.79 4.74
CA ASP A 204 1.09 9.37 6.06
C ASP A 204 0.11 9.75 7.17
N PHE A 205 -0.44 10.95 7.10
CA PHE A 205 -1.18 11.53 8.22
C PHE A 205 -2.34 12.40 7.76
N MET A 206 -3.53 12.16 8.31
CA MET A 206 -4.73 12.93 7.98
C MET A 206 -5.37 13.59 9.20
N GLN A 207 -5.41 14.92 9.21
CA GLN A 207 -6.18 15.68 10.20
C GLN A 207 -7.62 15.94 9.73
N ALA A 208 -7.82 16.90 8.83
CA ALA A 208 -9.14 17.24 8.29
C ALA A 208 -9.39 16.69 6.86
N GLY A 209 -8.35 16.18 6.18
CA GLY A 209 -8.44 15.69 4.81
C GLY A 209 -8.21 16.72 3.71
N GLY A 210 -7.70 17.92 4.03
CA GLY A 210 -7.47 18.98 3.04
C GLY A 210 -6.52 18.59 1.91
N THR A 211 -5.43 17.90 2.24
CA THR A 211 -4.48 17.35 1.26
C THR A 211 -5.14 16.31 0.35
N ALA A 212 -5.87 15.37 0.93
CA ALA A 212 -6.56 14.32 0.16
C ALA A 212 -7.63 14.91 -0.76
N ARG A 213 -8.38 15.92 -0.30
CA ARG A 213 -9.36 16.62 -1.12
C ARG A 213 -8.69 17.36 -2.29
N ALA A 214 -7.61 18.08 -2.02
CA ALA A 214 -6.83 18.74 -3.07
C ALA A 214 -6.32 17.73 -4.10
N ALA A 215 -5.82 16.58 -3.64
CA ALA A 215 -5.38 15.52 -4.55
C ALA A 215 -6.53 14.97 -5.41
N GLN A 216 -7.72 14.77 -4.83
CA GLN A 216 -8.93 14.38 -5.57
C GLN A 216 -9.29 15.39 -6.66
N ASP A 217 -9.28 16.68 -6.33
CA ASP A 217 -9.62 17.74 -7.28
C ASP A 217 -8.60 17.78 -8.43
N LEU A 218 -7.28 17.76 -8.13
CA LEU A 218 -6.23 17.79 -9.15
C LEU A 218 -6.21 16.51 -10.00
N LEU A 219 -6.41 15.33 -9.43
CA LEU A 219 -6.51 14.09 -10.20
C LEU A 219 -7.79 14.08 -11.07
N GLY A 220 -8.88 14.65 -10.57
CA GLY A 220 -10.13 14.86 -11.31
C GLY A 220 -9.94 15.74 -12.55
N ASP A 221 -9.13 16.80 -12.45
CA ASP A 221 -8.78 17.67 -13.60
C ASP A 221 -8.01 16.91 -14.70
N PHE A 222 -7.36 15.80 -14.37
CA PHE A 222 -6.73 14.88 -15.32
C PHE A 222 -7.69 13.80 -15.86
N GLY A 223 -8.94 13.82 -15.43
CA GLY A 223 -9.95 12.82 -15.76
C GLY A 223 -9.74 11.48 -15.05
N ALA A 224 -9.02 11.46 -13.93
CA ALA A 224 -8.86 10.27 -13.09
C ALA A 224 -10.00 10.16 -12.07
N HIS A 225 -10.22 8.96 -11.54
CA HIS A 225 -11.24 8.70 -10.52
C HIS A 225 -10.57 8.24 -9.23
N VAL A 226 -10.57 9.06 -8.19
CA VAL A 226 -10.07 8.63 -6.87
C VAL A 226 -11.10 7.70 -6.23
N VAL A 227 -10.75 6.42 -6.11
CA VAL A 227 -11.65 5.36 -5.60
C VAL A 227 -11.56 5.17 -4.10
N GLY A 228 -10.65 5.89 -3.44
CA GLY A 228 -10.52 5.91 -1.99
C GLY A 228 -9.27 6.65 -1.53
N VAL A 229 -9.22 6.89 -0.21
CA VAL A 229 -8.09 7.49 0.48
C VAL A 229 -7.58 6.53 1.55
N GLY A 230 -6.34 6.08 1.46
CA GLY A 230 -5.68 5.25 2.48
C GLY A 230 -4.68 6.07 3.29
N VAL A 231 -4.72 6.01 4.62
CA VAL A 231 -3.72 6.72 5.45
C VAL A 231 -3.18 5.88 6.58
N LEU A 232 -1.93 6.11 6.99
CA LEU A 232 -1.37 5.42 8.16
C LEU A 232 -2.07 5.88 9.44
N VAL A 233 -2.09 7.19 9.71
CA VAL A 233 -2.73 7.75 10.90
C VAL A 233 -3.77 8.79 10.50
N ALA A 234 -4.98 8.71 11.06
CA ALA A 234 -5.97 9.78 10.99
C ALA A 234 -6.27 10.32 12.40
N MET A 235 -6.40 11.64 12.56
CA MET A 235 -6.92 12.18 13.81
C MET A 235 -8.41 11.87 13.95
N ARG A 236 -8.90 11.59 15.16
CA ARG A 236 -10.35 11.44 15.40
C ARG A 236 -11.08 12.77 15.18
N ALA A 237 -10.53 13.87 15.68
CA ALA A 237 -11.06 15.21 15.48
C ALA A 237 -10.44 15.91 14.24
N PRO A 238 -11.22 16.68 13.46
CA PRO A 238 -12.67 16.85 13.52
C PRO A 238 -13.41 15.59 13.05
N LYS A 239 -14.61 15.32 13.58
CA LYS A 239 -15.42 14.15 13.18
C LYS A 239 -15.80 14.17 11.70
N LYS A 240 -16.19 15.34 11.19
CA LYS A 240 -16.47 15.53 9.76
C LYS A 240 -15.17 15.87 9.03
N LYS A 241 -14.72 14.96 8.17
CA LYS A 241 -13.59 15.16 7.27
C LYS A 241 -14.03 15.86 5.98
N LEU A 242 -13.06 16.33 5.20
CA LEU A 242 -13.27 16.92 3.87
C LEU A 242 -13.39 15.88 2.75
N VAL A 243 -13.14 14.61 3.09
CA VAL A 243 -13.26 13.44 2.22
C VAL A 243 -14.12 12.40 2.94
N ASP A 244 -15.06 11.80 2.21
CA ASP A 244 -16.00 10.82 2.79
C ASP A 244 -15.43 9.40 2.75
N ASP A 245 -14.80 9.01 1.64
CA ASP A 245 -14.29 7.65 1.41
C ASP A 245 -12.81 7.52 1.78
N TYR A 246 -12.53 7.41 3.08
CA TYR A 246 -11.18 7.12 3.59
C TYR A 246 -11.11 5.86 4.45
N SER A 247 -9.92 5.27 4.55
CA SER A 247 -9.59 4.19 5.47
C SER A 247 -8.23 4.49 6.10
N ALA A 248 -8.21 4.70 7.41
CA ALA A 248 -6.99 4.87 8.18
C ALA A 248 -6.57 3.55 8.82
N ILE A 249 -5.28 3.26 8.92
CA ILE A 249 -4.80 2.09 9.67
C ILE A 249 -4.99 2.35 11.18
N LEU A 250 -4.45 3.48 11.64
CA LEU A 250 -4.49 3.94 13.02
C LEU A 250 -5.35 5.20 13.13
N GLU A 251 -6.06 5.32 14.23
CA GLU A 251 -6.71 6.55 14.66
C GLU A 251 -5.95 7.14 15.86
N TRP A 252 -5.73 8.44 15.81
CA TRP A 252 -5.16 9.21 16.91
C TRP A 252 -6.23 10.08 17.55
N ASP A 253 -6.61 9.75 18.78
CA ASP A 253 -7.50 10.56 19.58
C ASP A 253 -6.71 11.46 20.53
N ARG A 254 -6.85 12.77 20.36
CA ARG A 254 -6.13 13.74 21.17
C ARG A 254 -7.09 14.39 22.15
N ASP A 255 -7.07 13.89 23.38
CA ASP A 255 -7.75 14.51 24.51
C ASP A 255 -6.79 15.45 25.27
N GLY A 256 -7.00 16.76 25.15
CA GLY A 256 -6.26 17.77 25.90
C GLY A 256 -4.82 18.03 25.44
N GLU A 257 -3.93 18.39 26.38
CA GLU A 257 -2.53 18.76 26.11
C GLU A 257 -1.56 17.56 26.09
N GLY A 258 -2.03 16.35 26.41
CA GLY A 258 -1.22 15.12 26.38
C GLY A 258 -1.01 14.52 24.98
N PRO A 259 -0.26 13.41 24.88
CA PRO A 259 0.01 12.73 23.61
C PRO A 259 -1.22 12.10 22.98
N GLY A 260 -2.33 11.96 23.71
CA GLY A 260 -3.52 11.27 23.24
C GLY A 260 -3.35 9.75 23.20
N VAL A 261 -4.30 9.07 22.58
CA VAL A 261 -4.31 7.61 22.41
C VAL A 261 -4.23 7.30 20.92
N VAL A 262 -3.33 6.41 20.52
CA VAL A 262 -3.25 5.88 19.16
C VAL A 262 -3.71 4.43 19.18
N ALA A 263 -4.70 4.08 18.36
CA ALA A 263 -5.24 2.73 18.29
C ALA A 263 -5.55 2.32 16.84
N PRO A 264 -5.54 1.02 16.51
CA PRO A 264 -5.99 0.56 15.20
C PRO A 264 -7.48 0.88 14.99
N THR A 265 -7.87 1.20 13.76
CA THR A 265 -9.28 1.45 13.43
C THR A 265 -10.09 0.15 13.37
N ASP A 266 -11.42 0.25 13.47
CA ASP A 266 -12.32 -0.91 13.52
C ASP A 266 -12.12 -1.95 12.42
N TRP A 267 -11.82 -1.52 11.18
CA TRP A 267 -11.63 -2.45 10.08
C TRP A 267 -10.30 -3.20 10.20
N VAL A 268 -9.27 -2.56 10.75
CA VAL A 268 -7.99 -3.19 11.05
C VAL A 268 -8.18 -4.16 12.21
N GLN A 269 -8.83 -3.73 13.29
CA GLN A 269 -9.10 -4.57 14.46
C GLN A 269 -9.81 -5.88 14.08
N ARG A 270 -10.85 -5.80 13.22
CA ARG A 270 -11.55 -6.99 12.71
C ARG A 270 -10.66 -7.88 11.86
N LEU A 271 -9.83 -7.31 10.99
CA LEU A 271 -8.97 -8.08 10.11
C LEU A 271 -7.88 -8.83 10.89
N VAL A 272 -7.33 -8.20 11.92
CA VAL A 272 -6.23 -8.76 12.69
C VAL A 272 -6.67 -9.45 13.97
N GLU A 273 -7.97 -9.60 14.22
CA GLU A 273 -8.52 -10.13 15.49
C GLU A 273 -7.81 -9.47 16.68
N TRP A 274 -7.88 -8.14 16.72
CA TRP A 274 -7.20 -7.36 17.74
C TRP A 274 -7.80 -7.64 19.12
N GLU A 275 -6.98 -8.16 20.03
CA GLU A 275 -7.28 -8.26 21.44
C GLU A 275 -6.64 -7.04 22.13
N ASP A 276 -7.46 -6.21 22.77
CA ASP A 276 -6.95 -5.13 23.61
C ASP A 276 -6.32 -5.76 24.85
N ASP A 277 -4.99 -5.77 24.92
CA ASP A 277 -4.24 -6.22 26.11
C ASP A 277 -4.33 -5.22 27.28
N SER A 278 -5.18 -4.19 27.17
CA SER A 278 -5.45 -3.20 28.22
C SER A 278 -6.57 -3.67 29.14
N GLU A 279 -6.23 -4.56 30.08
CA GLU A 279 -6.83 -4.64 31.42
C GLU A 279 -5.95 -3.90 32.44
#